data_AF-A0A8D0FUE6-F1
#
_entry.id   AF-A0A8D0FUE6-F1
#
_cell.length_a   1.000
_cell.length_b   1.000
_cell.length_c   1.000
_cell.angle_alpha   90.00
_cell.angle_beta   90.00
_cell.angle_gamma   90.00
#
_symmetry.space_group_name_H-M   'P 1'
#
loop_
_entity.id
_entity.type
_entity.pdbx_description
1 polymer ?
#
loop_
_entity_poly.entity_id
_entity_poly.type
_entity_poly.pdbx_seq_one_letter_code
_entity_poly.pdbx_strand_id
1 'polypeptide(L)'
;MKTKEDQNQGQDFINRIWNSCFCTCGPDNECKLLFKILLWLKEMVNYFSQIRILLSICSNQLQDKLSEKDKELKTIKLDLELQESATEAKIAEKVAALVEEVYSAQRERDEAVMARLRLANEERDEAFLRVQRLEESLKELENINPEENDMTLQELLNRINNADTGIDILKNGAIILNRIHRTKERKKKIIAEEMNAVIEQRDAALSQCKRLEQELHHLKEQNQTSANNTRHLTAENNQERALKVNLHFFLQAN
;
A
#
# COMPACT_ATOMS: atom_id res chain seq x y z
N MET A 1 67.57 22.55 23.67
CA MET A 1 67.65 23.82 24.43
C MET A 1 69.04 23.97 25.10
N LYS A 2 70.12 24.12 24.33
CA LYS A 2 71.47 24.46 24.85
C LYS A 2 72.33 25.13 23.75
N THR A 3 71.89 26.28 23.20
CA THR A 3 72.58 26.87 22.03
C THR A 3 72.63 28.41 21.98
N LYS A 4 72.02 29.12 22.95
CA LYS A 4 72.16 30.58 23.06
C LYS A 4 73.26 31.00 24.03
N GLU A 5 73.51 30.23 25.08
CA GLU A 5 74.54 30.56 26.09
C GLU A 5 75.97 30.36 25.57
N ASP A 6 76.23 29.32 24.77
CA ASP A 6 77.59 29.01 24.30
C ASP A 6 78.14 30.02 23.27
N GLN A 7 77.26 30.74 22.54
CA GLN A 7 77.69 31.72 21.53
C GLN A 7 78.06 33.08 22.12
N ASN A 8 77.31 33.55 23.12
CA ASN A 8 77.68 34.76 23.85
C ASN A 8 79.05 34.58 24.51
N GLN A 9 79.36 33.38 25.02
CA GLN A 9 80.67 33.09 25.61
C GLN A 9 81.83 33.22 24.60
N GLY A 10 81.67 32.79 23.35
CA GLY A 10 82.73 32.90 22.33
C GLY A 10 82.97 34.33 21.85
N GLN A 11 81.90 35.10 21.62
CA GLN A 11 82.00 36.52 21.30
C GLN A 11 82.54 37.34 22.47
N ASP A 12 82.11 37.04 23.69
CA ASP A 12 82.62 37.67 24.91
C ASP A 12 84.10 37.32 25.15
N PHE A 13 84.53 36.11 24.83
CA PHE A 13 85.94 35.69 24.91
C PHE A 13 86.83 36.46 23.92
N ILE A 14 86.42 36.55 22.64
CA ILE A 14 87.15 37.34 21.62
C ILE A 14 87.17 38.82 21.99
N ASN A 15 86.07 39.38 22.48
CA ASN A 15 85.97 40.79 22.92
C ASN A 15 86.85 41.06 24.16
N ARG A 16 86.91 40.12 25.11
CA ARG A 16 87.81 40.21 26.28
C ARG A 16 89.29 40.18 25.87
N ILE A 17 89.68 39.28 24.95
CA ILE A 17 91.06 39.23 24.43
C ILE A 17 91.42 40.51 23.69
N TRP A 18 90.52 41.02 22.84
CA TRP A 18 90.69 42.28 22.11
C TRP A 18 90.94 43.46 23.06
N ASN A 19 90.09 43.61 24.09
CA ASN A 19 90.21 44.70 25.06
C ASN A 19 91.43 44.55 25.98
N SER A 20 91.86 43.31 26.26
CA SER A 20 93.06 43.05 27.07
C SER A 20 94.38 43.30 26.33
N CYS A 21 94.48 42.98 25.03
CA CYS A 21 95.72 43.17 24.26
C CYS A 21 96.00 44.64 23.91
N PHE A 22 94.96 45.49 23.87
CA PHE A 22 95.10 46.92 23.57
C PHE A 22 95.76 47.72 24.71
N CYS A 23 95.71 47.23 25.95
CA CYS A 23 96.20 47.96 27.13
C CYS A 23 97.67 47.72 27.52
N THR A 24 98.38 46.76 26.92
CA THR A 24 99.70 46.33 27.44
C THR A 24 100.85 46.26 26.43
N CYS A 25 100.63 46.46 25.12
CA CYS A 25 101.65 46.22 24.11
C CYS A 25 102.04 47.50 23.35
N GLY A 26 103.33 47.87 23.39
CA GLY A 26 103.95 48.85 22.48
C GLY A 26 104.05 48.31 21.03
N PRO A 27 104.53 49.09 20.06
CA PRO A 27 104.35 48.83 18.63
C PRO A 27 105.33 47.77 18.08
N ASP A 28 105.22 46.53 18.53
CA ASP A 28 105.97 45.39 17.97
C ASP A 28 105.20 44.70 16.82
N ASN A 29 105.93 44.18 15.82
CA ASN A 29 105.36 43.58 14.61
C ASN A 29 104.49 42.33 14.86
N GLU A 30 104.72 41.60 15.95
CA GLU A 30 103.92 40.43 16.34
C GLU A 30 102.50 40.82 16.80
N CYS A 31 102.35 41.97 17.47
CA CYS A 31 101.05 42.48 17.90
C CYS A 31 100.13 42.85 16.70
N LYS A 32 100.72 43.29 15.58
CA LYS A 32 99.96 43.58 14.35
C LYS A 32 99.42 42.30 13.68
N LEU A 33 100.16 41.19 13.74
CA LEU A 33 99.72 39.92 13.18
C LEU A 33 98.58 39.32 14.02
N LEU A 34 98.71 39.32 15.34
CA LEU A 34 97.67 38.89 16.27
C LEU A 34 96.39 39.72 16.11
N PHE A 35 96.51 41.04 15.93
CA PHE A 35 95.36 41.92 15.70
C PHE A 35 94.61 41.57 14.41
N LYS A 36 95.33 41.30 13.31
CA LYS A 36 94.71 40.86 12.05
C LYS A 36 94.01 39.51 12.20
N ILE A 37 94.62 38.57 12.92
CA ILE A 37 94.02 37.26 13.20
C ILE A 37 92.75 37.41 14.04
N LEU A 38 92.77 38.24 15.09
CA LEU A 38 91.59 38.50 15.93
C LEU A 38 90.45 39.17 15.14
N LEU A 39 90.77 40.10 14.24
CA LEU A 39 89.79 40.70 13.34
C LEU A 39 89.16 39.66 12.41
N TRP A 40 89.97 38.80 11.80
CA TRP A 40 89.50 37.67 10.97
C TRP A 40 88.63 36.68 11.75
N LEU A 41 89.00 36.35 12.99
CA LEU A 41 88.19 35.48 13.85
C LEU A 41 86.85 36.12 14.21
N LYS A 42 86.82 37.43 14.47
CA LYS A 42 85.59 38.17 14.74
C LYS A 42 84.66 38.16 13.52
N GLU A 43 85.19 38.35 12.32
CA GLU A 43 84.41 38.25 11.07
C GLU A 43 83.88 36.83 10.85
N MET A 44 84.71 35.79 11.03
CA MET A 44 84.28 34.40 10.91
C MET A 44 83.15 34.07 11.88
N VAL A 45 83.25 34.46 13.14
CA VAL A 45 82.18 34.23 14.13
C VAL A 45 80.89 34.96 13.72
N ASN A 46 80.98 36.15 13.12
CA ASN A 46 79.81 36.85 12.57
C ASN A 46 79.18 36.07 11.41
N TYR A 47 79.98 35.61 10.44
CA TYR A 47 79.49 34.77 9.34
C TYR A 47 78.85 33.47 9.83
N PHE A 48 79.46 32.76 10.78
CA PHE A 48 78.87 31.56 11.38
C PHE A 48 77.56 31.86 12.10
N SER A 49 77.47 33.00 12.81
CA SER A 49 76.23 33.43 13.46
C SER A 49 75.13 33.70 12.43
N GLN A 50 75.44 34.43 11.35
CA GLN A 50 74.51 34.69 10.25
C GLN A 50 74.05 33.42 9.55
N ILE A 51 74.97 32.50 9.23
CA ILE A 51 74.66 31.19 8.62
C ILE A 51 73.72 30.39 9.52
N ARG A 52 73.95 30.37 10.84
CA ARG A 52 73.09 29.66 11.79
C ARG A 52 71.68 30.26 11.83
N ILE A 53 71.57 31.59 11.83
CA ILE A 53 70.27 32.28 11.80
C ILE A 53 69.52 31.93 10.51
N LEU A 54 70.18 32.03 9.36
CA LEU A 54 69.61 31.68 8.05
C LEU A 54 69.17 30.22 8.00
N LEU A 55 69.98 29.30 8.52
CA LEU A 55 69.65 27.88 8.61
C LEU A 55 68.42 27.65 9.48
N SER A 56 68.31 28.34 10.63
CA SER A 56 67.14 28.25 11.50
C SER A 56 65.88 28.78 10.82
N ILE A 57 65.97 29.88 10.07
CA ILE A 57 64.82 30.44 9.33
C ILE A 57 64.38 29.46 8.25
N CYS A 58 65.31 28.96 7.43
CA CYS A 58 65.01 28.00 6.37
C CYS A 58 64.40 26.71 6.94
N SER A 59 64.96 26.19 8.04
CA SER A 59 64.44 25.01 8.71
C SER A 59 63.01 25.21 9.21
N ASN A 60 62.71 26.36 9.82
CA ASN A 60 61.36 26.65 10.30
C ASN A 60 60.36 26.81 9.13
N GLN A 61 60.75 27.51 8.06
CA GLN A 61 59.90 27.65 6.87
C GLN A 61 59.58 26.30 6.20
N LEU A 62 60.55 25.39 6.17
CA LEU A 62 60.33 24.03 5.67
C LEU A 62 59.40 23.24 6.59
N GLN A 63 59.57 23.37 7.91
CA GLN A 63 58.69 22.71 8.89
C GLN A 63 57.25 23.22 8.79
N ASP A 64 57.05 24.52 8.62
CA ASP A 64 55.73 25.12 8.47
C ASP A 64 55.04 24.62 7.19
N LYS A 65 55.75 24.64 6.05
CA LYS A 65 55.25 24.10 4.78
C LYS A 65 54.91 22.61 4.87
N LEU A 66 55.75 21.82 5.54
CA LEU A 66 55.47 20.40 5.74
C LEU A 66 54.18 20.21 6.56
N SER A 67 54.03 20.98 7.64
CA SER A 67 52.85 20.92 8.49
C SER A 67 51.56 21.37 7.78
N GLU A 68 51.66 22.32 6.85
CA GLU A 68 50.56 22.78 6.01
C GLU A 68 50.15 21.71 5.01
N LYS A 69 51.12 21.14 4.28
CA LYS A 69 50.87 20.04 3.32
C LYS A 69 50.31 18.80 4.01
N ASP A 70 50.77 18.49 5.22
CA ASP A 70 50.22 17.38 6.02
C ASP A 70 48.76 17.62 6.42
N LYS A 71 48.37 18.86 6.69
CA LYS A 71 46.96 19.21 6.97
C LYS A 71 46.12 19.10 5.71
N GLU A 72 46.57 19.66 4.59
CA GLU A 72 45.88 19.56 3.29
C GLU A 72 45.66 18.10 2.89
N LEU A 73 46.69 17.25 3.01
CA LEU A 73 46.60 15.82 2.70
C LEU A 73 45.59 15.11 3.60
N LYS A 74 45.55 15.43 4.90
CA LYS A 74 44.55 14.87 5.82
C LYS A 74 43.14 15.29 5.45
N THR A 75 42.93 16.56 5.09
CA THR A 75 41.62 17.05 4.64
C THR A 75 41.16 16.34 3.37
N ILE A 76 42.02 16.28 2.33
CA ILE A 76 41.68 15.60 1.08
C ILE A 76 41.37 14.12 1.32
N LYS A 77 42.14 13.45 2.18
CA LYS A 77 41.88 12.04 2.52
C LYS A 77 40.50 11.85 3.18
N LEU A 78 40.15 12.70 4.14
CA LEU A 78 38.84 12.64 4.79
C LEU A 78 37.70 12.94 3.80
N ASP A 79 37.87 13.91 2.91
CA ASP A 79 36.87 14.22 1.88
C ASP A 79 36.65 13.05 0.91
N LEU A 80 37.73 12.36 0.53
CA LEU A 80 37.65 11.16 -0.31
C LEU A 80 36.93 10.01 0.40
N GLU A 81 37.26 9.73 1.67
CA GLU A 81 36.59 8.69 2.47
C GLU A 81 35.09 9.01 2.66
N LEU A 82 34.74 10.28 2.88
CA LEU A 82 33.35 10.73 2.96
C LEU A 82 32.61 10.55 1.63
N GLN A 83 33.26 10.89 0.50
CA GLN A 83 32.66 10.72 -0.81
C GLN A 83 32.45 9.24 -1.14
N GLU A 84 33.43 8.38 -0.86
CA GLU A 84 33.33 6.93 -1.04
C GLU A 84 32.16 6.37 -0.23
N SER A 85 32.10 6.66 1.07
CA SER A 85 31.00 6.24 1.95
C SER A 85 29.63 6.73 1.45
N ALA A 86 29.54 7.98 0.98
CA ALA A 86 28.30 8.51 0.42
C ALA A 86 27.88 7.80 -0.87
N THR A 87 28.83 7.40 -1.72
CA THR A 87 28.51 6.63 -2.94
C THR A 87 28.08 5.20 -2.62
N GLU A 88 28.73 4.54 -1.67
CA GLU A 88 28.35 3.20 -1.20
C GLU A 88 26.94 3.20 -0.60
N ALA A 89 26.61 4.19 0.24
CA ALA A 89 25.28 4.33 0.81
C ALA A 89 24.20 4.49 -0.27
N LYS A 90 24.44 5.31 -1.30
CA LYS A 90 23.52 5.48 -2.44
C LYS A 90 23.35 4.20 -3.25
N ILE A 91 24.42 3.42 -3.41
CA ILE A 91 24.34 2.12 -4.09
C ILE A 91 23.51 1.15 -3.25
N ALA A 92 23.79 1.05 -1.95
CA ALA A 92 23.04 0.19 -1.03
C ALA A 92 21.55 0.54 -0.99
N GLU A 93 21.20 1.82 -0.96
CA GLU A 93 19.81 2.30 -1.02
C GLU A 93 19.11 1.85 -2.30
N LYS A 94 19.74 2.04 -3.47
CA LYS A 94 19.18 1.59 -4.76
C LYS A 94 19.03 0.08 -4.84
N VAL A 95 20.00 -0.66 -4.33
CA VAL A 95 19.96 -2.13 -4.29
C VAL A 95 18.83 -2.60 -3.37
N ALA A 96 18.67 -2.00 -2.20
CA ALA A 96 17.58 -2.33 -1.28
C ALA A 96 16.20 -2.05 -1.90
N ALA A 97 16.03 -0.91 -2.56
CA ALA A 97 14.79 -0.57 -3.27
C ALA A 97 14.48 -1.59 -4.38
N LEU A 98 15.47 -1.96 -5.20
CA LEU A 98 15.28 -2.96 -6.25
C LEU A 98 14.92 -4.34 -5.70
N VAL A 99 15.54 -4.75 -4.59
CA VAL A 99 15.22 -6.02 -3.92
C VAL A 99 13.77 -6.02 -3.45
N GLU A 100 13.30 -4.95 -2.81
CA GLU A 100 11.91 -4.82 -2.34
C GLU A 100 10.91 -4.85 -3.50
N GLU A 101 11.21 -4.18 -4.62
CA GLU A 101 10.38 -4.21 -5.84
C GLU A 101 10.27 -5.62 -6.41
N VAL A 102 11.40 -6.36 -6.50
CA VAL A 102 11.41 -7.73 -6.99
C VAL A 102 10.62 -8.65 -6.06
N TYR A 103 10.76 -8.52 -4.74
CA TYR A 103 9.99 -9.30 -3.77
C TYR A 103 8.48 -9.02 -3.88
N SER A 104 8.11 -7.74 -4.01
CA SER A 104 6.71 -7.34 -4.19
C SER A 104 6.11 -7.92 -5.47
N ALA A 105 6.81 -7.78 -6.60
CA ALA A 105 6.38 -8.31 -7.89
C ALA A 105 6.29 -9.85 -7.88
N GLN A 106 7.21 -10.55 -7.22
CA GLN A 106 7.15 -12.00 -7.06
C GLN A 106 5.94 -12.44 -6.25
N ARG A 107 5.65 -11.74 -5.15
CA ARG A 107 4.48 -12.00 -4.33
C ARG A 107 3.18 -11.82 -5.12
N GLU A 108 3.04 -10.71 -5.83
CA GLU A 108 1.86 -10.45 -6.68
C GLU A 108 1.70 -11.54 -7.76
N ARG A 109 2.80 -11.96 -8.39
CA ARG A 109 2.80 -13.06 -9.36
C ARG A 109 2.31 -14.36 -8.71
N ASP A 110 2.80 -14.71 -7.53
CA ASP A 110 2.42 -15.95 -6.83
C ASP A 110 0.95 -15.93 -6.41
N GLU A 111 0.47 -14.80 -5.91
CA GLU A 111 -0.94 -14.59 -5.58
C GLU A 111 -1.83 -14.74 -6.83
N ALA A 112 -1.44 -14.14 -7.96
CA ALA A 112 -2.17 -14.25 -9.22
C ALA A 112 -2.15 -15.68 -9.80
N VAL A 113 -1.03 -16.39 -9.69
CA VAL A 113 -0.92 -17.79 -10.12
C VAL A 113 -1.81 -18.69 -9.26
N MET A 114 -1.79 -18.52 -7.93
CA MET A 114 -2.64 -19.29 -7.03
C MET A 114 -4.12 -19.00 -7.24
N ALA A 115 -4.49 -17.76 -7.53
CA ALA A 115 -5.87 -17.40 -7.88
C ALA A 115 -6.33 -18.10 -9.18
N ARG A 116 -5.50 -18.08 -10.24
CA ARG A 116 -5.81 -18.78 -11.49
C ARG A 116 -5.92 -20.29 -11.31
N LEU A 117 -5.05 -20.89 -10.51
CA LEU A 117 -5.10 -22.32 -10.22
C LEU A 117 -6.38 -22.71 -9.47
N ARG A 118 -6.84 -21.89 -8.52
CA ARG A 118 -8.11 -22.09 -7.81
C ARG A 118 -9.29 -22.04 -8.77
N LEU A 119 -9.38 -21.00 -9.60
CA LEU A 119 -10.44 -20.88 -10.61
C LEU A 119 -10.46 -22.07 -11.57
N ALA A 120 -9.31 -22.51 -12.07
CA ALA A 120 -9.23 -23.69 -12.94
C ALA A 120 -9.72 -24.98 -12.24
N ASN A 121 -9.45 -25.13 -10.95
CA ASN A 121 -9.96 -26.27 -10.17
C ASN A 121 -11.48 -26.16 -9.95
N GLU A 122 -11.99 -24.97 -9.62
CA GLU A 122 -13.43 -24.72 -9.46
C GLU A 122 -14.19 -25.00 -10.76
N GLU A 123 -13.71 -24.49 -11.89
CA GLU A 123 -14.29 -24.75 -13.22
C GLU A 123 -14.29 -26.25 -13.57
N ARG A 124 -13.19 -26.94 -13.28
CA ARG A 124 -13.09 -28.40 -13.47
C ARG A 124 -14.11 -29.13 -12.59
N ASP A 125 -14.19 -28.79 -11.33
CA ASP A 125 -15.07 -29.46 -10.36
C ASP A 125 -16.55 -29.19 -10.70
N GLU A 126 -16.89 -27.98 -11.15
CA GLU A 126 -18.21 -27.68 -11.70
C GLU A 126 -18.52 -28.48 -12.97
N ALA A 127 -17.58 -28.59 -13.90
CA ALA A 127 -17.75 -29.39 -15.11
C ALA A 127 -17.95 -30.87 -14.76
N PHE A 128 -17.18 -31.39 -13.81
CA PHE A 128 -17.32 -32.75 -13.30
C PHE A 128 -18.71 -32.98 -12.70
N LEU A 129 -19.19 -32.07 -11.84
CA LEU A 129 -20.54 -32.14 -11.28
C LEU A 129 -21.64 -32.07 -12.34
N ARG A 130 -21.45 -31.28 -13.41
CA ARG A 130 -22.40 -31.25 -14.54
C ARG A 130 -22.44 -32.58 -15.27
N VAL A 131 -21.28 -33.17 -15.56
CA VAL A 131 -21.19 -34.49 -16.21
C VAL A 131 -21.87 -35.55 -15.35
N GLN A 132 -21.56 -35.62 -14.05
CA GLN A 132 -22.17 -36.58 -13.14
C GLN A 132 -23.72 -36.47 -13.12
N ARG A 133 -24.27 -35.25 -13.04
CA ARG A 133 -25.73 -35.05 -13.09
C ARG A 133 -26.35 -35.52 -14.41
N LEU A 134 -25.65 -35.30 -15.53
CA LEU A 134 -26.09 -35.75 -16.84
C LEU A 134 -26.03 -37.28 -16.95
N GLU A 135 -24.98 -37.92 -16.42
CA GLU A 135 -24.88 -39.38 -16.35
C GLU A 135 -26.00 -39.99 -15.50
N GLU A 136 -26.30 -39.40 -14.34
CA GLU A 136 -27.43 -39.80 -13.49
C GLU A 136 -28.76 -39.64 -14.24
N SER A 137 -28.98 -38.50 -14.90
CA SER A 137 -30.18 -38.25 -15.72
C SER A 137 -30.29 -39.23 -16.90
N LEU A 138 -29.17 -39.56 -17.56
CA LEU A 138 -29.12 -40.52 -18.65
C LEU A 138 -29.48 -41.93 -18.14
N LYS A 139 -28.97 -42.33 -16.97
CA LYS A 139 -29.30 -43.61 -16.34
C LYS A 139 -30.77 -43.70 -15.94
N GLU A 140 -31.39 -42.59 -15.53
CA GLU A 140 -32.84 -42.52 -15.34
C GLU A 140 -33.63 -42.68 -16.65
N LEU A 141 -33.10 -42.16 -17.77
CA LEU A 141 -33.68 -42.30 -19.11
C LEU A 141 -33.46 -43.69 -19.72
N GLU A 142 -32.32 -44.35 -19.50
CA GLU A 142 -32.06 -45.74 -19.92
C GLU A 142 -32.96 -46.75 -19.21
N ASN A 143 -33.52 -46.39 -18.05
CA ASN A 143 -34.58 -47.15 -17.38
C ASN A 143 -35.97 -46.95 -18.02
N ILE A 144 -36.07 -46.17 -19.10
CA ILE A 144 -37.27 -46.05 -19.94
C ILE A 144 -36.99 -46.79 -21.23
N ASN A 145 -37.26 -48.09 -21.25
CA ASN A 145 -37.34 -48.81 -22.51
C ASN A 145 -38.47 -48.16 -23.36
N PRO A 146 -38.17 -47.54 -24.52
CA PRO A 146 -39.20 -46.89 -25.34
C PRO A 146 -40.24 -47.89 -25.86
N GLU A 147 -39.89 -49.17 -26.06
CA GLU A 147 -40.86 -50.22 -26.41
C GLU A 147 -41.87 -50.52 -25.28
N GLU A 148 -41.53 -50.23 -24.03
CA GLU A 148 -42.41 -50.49 -22.87
C GLU A 148 -43.46 -49.40 -22.64
N ASN A 149 -43.39 -48.25 -23.32
CA ASN A 149 -44.34 -47.14 -23.15
C ASN A 149 -45.50 -47.18 -24.17
N ASP A 150 -45.27 -47.73 -25.37
CA ASP A 150 -46.29 -47.79 -26.43
C ASP A 150 -47.29 -48.95 -26.27
N MET A 151 -46.95 -49.94 -25.45
CA MET A 151 -47.85 -51.07 -25.21
C MET A 151 -49.11 -50.64 -24.45
N THR A 152 -50.27 -51.11 -24.86
CA THR A 152 -51.49 -50.87 -24.08
C THR A 152 -51.47 -51.66 -22.77
N LEU A 153 -52.22 -51.21 -21.74
CA LEU A 153 -52.36 -52.00 -20.50
C LEU A 153 -52.91 -53.40 -20.82
N GLN A 154 -53.80 -53.49 -21.80
CA GLN A 154 -54.37 -54.74 -22.26
C GLN A 154 -53.31 -55.68 -22.85
N GLU A 155 -52.37 -55.16 -23.65
CA GLU A 155 -51.25 -55.95 -24.17
C GLU A 155 -50.33 -56.46 -23.06
N LEU A 156 -50.03 -55.63 -22.05
CA LEU A 156 -49.22 -56.05 -20.90
C LEU A 156 -49.91 -57.15 -20.08
N LEU A 157 -51.22 -57.03 -19.83
CA LEU A 157 -52.00 -58.05 -19.13
C LEU A 157 -52.09 -59.34 -19.95
N ASN A 158 -52.27 -59.24 -21.27
CA ASN A 158 -52.29 -60.40 -22.16
C ASN A 158 -50.92 -61.12 -22.17
N ARG A 159 -49.81 -60.38 -22.15
CA ARG A 159 -48.45 -60.95 -22.04
C ARG A 159 -48.21 -61.62 -20.71
N ILE A 160 -48.71 -61.07 -19.60
CA ILE A 160 -48.65 -61.71 -18.28
C ILE A 160 -49.46 -63.01 -18.28
N ASN A 161 -50.68 -62.97 -18.84
CA ASN A 161 -51.57 -64.13 -18.87
C ASN A 161 -51.04 -65.28 -19.74
N ASN A 162 -50.25 -64.96 -20.76
CA ASN A 162 -49.67 -65.93 -21.70
C ASN A 162 -48.16 -66.13 -21.48
N ALA A 163 -47.60 -65.73 -20.33
CA ALA A 163 -46.17 -65.85 -20.07
C ALA A 163 -45.78 -67.30 -19.74
N ASP A 164 -44.77 -67.81 -20.45
CA ASP A 164 -44.24 -69.17 -20.24
C ASP A 164 -43.32 -69.28 -19.00
N THR A 165 -42.81 -68.15 -18.51
CA THR A 165 -41.89 -68.11 -17.36
C THR A 165 -42.27 -67.06 -16.32
N GLY A 166 -41.93 -67.33 -15.06
CA GLY A 166 -42.11 -66.36 -13.97
C GLY A 166 -41.28 -65.08 -14.15
N ILE A 167 -40.18 -65.13 -14.91
CA ILE A 167 -39.36 -63.97 -15.23
C ILE A 167 -40.12 -63.01 -16.14
N ASP A 168 -40.83 -63.53 -17.14
CA ASP A 168 -41.63 -62.72 -18.06
C ASP A 168 -42.84 -62.06 -17.35
N ILE A 169 -43.44 -62.77 -16.39
CA ILE A 169 -44.48 -62.21 -15.51
C ILE A 169 -43.91 -61.03 -14.70
N LEU A 170 -42.76 -61.21 -14.06
CA LEU A 170 -42.12 -60.17 -13.26
C LEU A 170 -41.73 -58.94 -14.10
N LYS A 171 -41.17 -59.17 -15.30
CA LYS A 171 -40.80 -58.10 -16.23
C LYS A 171 -42.02 -57.27 -16.64
N ASN A 172 -43.08 -57.90 -17.12
CA ASN A 172 -44.30 -57.18 -17.52
C ASN A 172 -45.03 -56.54 -16.32
N GLY A 173 -45.00 -57.18 -15.15
CA GLY A 173 -45.52 -56.62 -13.90
C GLY A 173 -44.77 -55.37 -13.44
N ALA A 174 -43.45 -55.34 -13.60
CA ALA A 174 -42.62 -54.17 -13.28
C ALA A 174 -42.97 -52.96 -14.17
N ILE A 175 -43.30 -53.18 -15.45
CA ILE A 175 -43.75 -52.12 -16.36
C ILE A 175 -45.05 -51.49 -15.85
N ILE A 176 -46.04 -52.32 -15.48
CA ILE A 176 -47.33 -51.85 -14.96
C ILE A 176 -47.13 -51.06 -13.66
N LEU A 177 -46.32 -51.59 -12.72
CA LEU A 177 -46.00 -50.92 -11.47
C LEU A 177 -45.31 -49.57 -11.69
N ASN A 178 -44.34 -49.50 -12.61
CA ASN A 178 -43.68 -48.26 -12.99
C ASN A 178 -44.67 -47.22 -13.57
N ARG A 179 -45.62 -47.65 -14.41
CA ARG A 179 -46.67 -46.76 -14.96
C ARG A 179 -47.59 -46.20 -13.87
N ILE A 180 -48.00 -47.04 -12.91
CA ILE A 180 -48.82 -46.63 -11.76
C ILE A 180 -48.05 -45.62 -10.92
N HIS A 181 -46.80 -45.93 -10.59
CA HIS A 181 -45.94 -45.06 -9.77
C HIS A 181 -45.74 -43.69 -10.43
N ARG A 182 -45.39 -43.66 -11.72
CA ARG A 182 -45.25 -42.41 -12.50
C ARG A 182 -46.53 -41.59 -12.52
N THR A 183 -47.68 -42.23 -12.71
CA THR A 183 -48.98 -41.53 -12.72
C THR A 183 -49.26 -40.92 -11.35
N LYS A 184 -48.96 -41.64 -10.26
CA LYS A 184 -49.12 -41.15 -8.89
C LYS A 184 -48.22 -39.96 -8.60
N GLU A 185 -46.94 -40.02 -8.98
CA GLU A 185 -45.99 -38.93 -8.78
C GLU A 185 -46.35 -37.69 -9.62
N ARG A 186 -46.76 -37.86 -10.88
CA ARG A 186 -47.27 -36.74 -11.69
C ARG A 186 -48.48 -36.07 -11.04
N LYS A 187 -49.44 -36.84 -10.52
CA LYS A 187 -50.60 -36.27 -9.81
C LYS A 187 -50.17 -35.45 -8.60
N LYS A 188 -49.23 -35.95 -7.78
CA LYS A 188 -48.69 -35.19 -6.65
C LYS A 188 -48.03 -33.90 -7.09
N LYS A 189 -47.23 -33.94 -8.17
CA LYS A 189 -46.55 -32.76 -8.73
C LYS A 189 -47.54 -31.70 -9.18
N ILE A 190 -48.57 -32.09 -9.95
CA ILE A 190 -49.63 -31.18 -10.41
C ILE A 190 -50.34 -30.55 -9.21
N ILE A 191 -50.73 -31.35 -8.21
CA ILE A 191 -51.41 -30.83 -7.00
C ILE A 191 -50.52 -29.82 -6.26
N ALA A 192 -49.21 -30.07 -6.16
CA ALA A 192 -48.28 -29.15 -5.52
C ALA A 192 -48.15 -27.83 -6.33
N GLU A 193 -48.05 -27.93 -7.65
CA GLU A 193 -47.99 -26.77 -8.55
C GLU A 193 -49.29 -25.94 -8.48
N GLU A 194 -50.45 -26.59 -8.52
CA GLU A 194 -51.76 -25.94 -8.36
C GLU A 194 -51.89 -25.27 -7.00
N MET A 195 -51.45 -25.94 -5.92
CA MET A 195 -51.47 -25.38 -4.57
C MET A 195 -50.58 -24.13 -4.48
N ASN A 196 -49.37 -24.17 -5.05
CA ASN A 196 -48.47 -23.02 -5.07
C ASN A 196 -49.08 -21.86 -5.87
N ALA A 197 -49.66 -22.11 -7.04
CA ALA A 197 -50.33 -21.09 -7.84
C ALA A 197 -51.50 -20.43 -7.09
N VAL A 198 -52.29 -21.22 -6.35
CA VAL A 198 -53.39 -20.70 -5.52
C VAL A 198 -52.86 -19.83 -4.37
N ILE A 199 -51.76 -20.23 -3.73
CA ILE A 199 -51.11 -19.44 -2.67
C ILE A 199 -50.61 -18.09 -3.22
N GLU A 200 -49.94 -18.10 -4.37
CA GLU A 200 -49.44 -16.88 -5.03
C GLU A 200 -50.58 -15.92 -5.39
N GLN A 201 -51.68 -16.44 -5.95
CA GLN A 201 -52.86 -15.65 -6.28
C GLN A 201 -53.49 -15.04 -5.02
N ARG A 202 -53.60 -15.82 -3.94
CA ARG A 202 -54.11 -15.34 -2.65
C ARG A 202 -53.24 -14.21 -2.12
N ASP A 203 -51.93 -14.37 -2.13
CA ASP A 203 -51.00 -13.38 -1.58
C ASP A 203 -50.97 -12.09 -2.42
N ALA A 204 -51.08 -12.21 -3.74
CA ALA A 204 -51.24 -11.06 -4.63
C ALA A 204 -52.55 -10.31 -4.36
N ALA A 205 -53.67 -11.02 -4.20
CA ALA A 205 -54.97 -10.42 -3.87
C ALA A 205 -54.93 -9.72 -2.49
N LEU A 206 -54.34 -10.36 -1.48
CA LEU A 206 -54.17 -9.76 -0.15
C LEU A 206 -53.33 -8.48 -0.18
N SER A 207 -52.27 -8.46 -0.98
CA SER A 207 -51.45 -7.25 -1.17
C SER A 207 -52.25 -6.13 -1.82
N GLN A 208 -53.06 -6.44 -2.84
CA GLN A 208 -53.95 -5.46 -3.48
C GLN A 208 -55.01 -4.93 -2.51
N CYS A 209 -55.64 -5.79 -1.69
CA CYS A 209 -56.59 -5.36 -0.67
C CYS A 209 -55.96 -4.38 0.32
N LYS A 210 -54.78 -4.71 0.87
CA LYS A 210 -54.07 -3.82 1.80
C LYS A 210 -53.75 -2.45 1.19
N ARG A 211 -53.34 -2.43 -0.09
CA ARG A 211 -53.07 -1.18 -0.81
C ARG A 211 -54.34 -0.34 -0.97
N LEU A 212 -55.44 -0.95 -1.40
CA LEU A 212 -56.72 -0.26 -1.57
C LEU A 212 -57.27 0.26 -0.22
N GLU A 213 -57.09 -0.49 0.87
CA GLU A 213 -57.45 -0.04 2.22
C GLU A 213 -56.67 1.21 2.65
N GLN A 214 -55.37 1.28 2.34
CA GLN A 214 -54.54 2.46 2.60
C GLN A 214 -54.95 3.66 1.75
N GLU A 215 -55.20 3.46 0.45
CA GLU A 215 -55.68 4.51 -0.46
C GLU A 215 -57.04 5.08 0.02
N LEU A 216 -57.95 4.22 0.48
CA LEU A 216 -59.23 4.62 1.04
C LEU A 216 -59.03 5.45 2.33
N HIS A 217 -58.16 5.01 3.23
CA HIS A 217 -57.85 5.77 4.45
C HIS A 217 -57.33 7.17 4.11
N HIS A 218 -56.40 7.26 3.16
CA HIS A 218 -55.82 8.54 2.77
C HIS A 218 -56.84 9.47 2.10
N LEU A 219 -57.71 8.94 1.23
CA LEU A 219 -58.82 9.69 0.65
C LEU A 219 -59.80 10.19 1.72
N LYS A 220 -60.06 9.40 2.77
CA LYS A 220 -60.91 9.80 3.90
C LYS A 220 -60.29 10.96 4.68
N GLU A 221 -58.98 10.93 4.93
CA GLU A 221 -58.23 12.02 5.58
C GLU A 221 -58.20 13.30 4.74
N GLN A 222 -57.96 13.18 3.42
CA GLN A 222 -57.97 14.31 2.50
C GLN A 222 -59.35 14.97 2.43
N ASN A 223 -60.42 14.17 2.31
CA ASN A 223 -61.79 14.69 2.31
C ASN A 223 -62.15 15.39 3.62
N GLN A 224 -61.74 14.82 4.77
CA GLN A 224 -61.96 15.45 6.07
C GLN A 224 -61.22 16.79 6.20
N THR A 225 -59.96 16.84 5.77
CA THR A 225 -59.15 18.06 5.76
C THR A 225 -59.74 19.13 4.83
N SER A 226 -60.15 18.75 3.62
CA SER A 226 -60.80 19.65 2.65
C SER A 226 -62.13 20.21 3.18
N ALA A 227 -62.95 19.36 3.80
CA ALA A 227 -64.19 19.79 4.43
C ALA A 227 -63.94 20.77 5.59
N ASN A 228 -62.91 20.55 6.40
CA ASN A 228 -62.53 21.45 7.49
C ASN A 228 -62.02 22.80 6.97
N ASN A 229 -61.15 22.81 5.94
CA ASN A 229 -60.65 24.04 5.31
C ASN A 229 -61.78 24.87 4.69
N THR A 230 -62.74 24.22 4.03
CA THR A 230 -63.91 24.90 3.44
C THR A 230 -64.77 25.57 4.52
N ARG A 231 -64.99 24.89 5.66
CA ARG A 231 -65.71 25.48 6.80
C ARG A 231 -64.97 26.68 7.39
N HIS A 232 -63.65 26.60 7.52
CA HIS A 232 -62.83 27.72 8.02
C HIS A 232 -62.93 28.96 7.12
N LEU A 233 -62.72 28.79 5.81
CA LEU A 233 -62.83 29.88 4.83
C LEU A 233 -64.24 30.50 4.82
N THR A 234 -65.28 29.68 4.97
CA THR A 234 -66.66 30.17 5.04
C THR A 234 -66.90 30.99 6.31
N ALA A 235 -66.35 30.56 7.44
CA ALA A 235 -66.43 31.29 8.70
C ALA A 235 -65.69 32.64 8.64
N GLU A 236 -64.46 32.67 8.11
CA GLU A 236 -63.69 33.90 7.92
C GLU A 236 -64.40 34.89 6.98
N ASN A 237 -64.93 34.43 5.85
CA ASN A 237 -65.64 35.30 4.90
C ASN A 237 -66.91 35.91 5.53
N ASN A 238 -67.65 35.12 6.31
CA ASN A 238 -68.82 35.61 7.03
C ASN A 238 -68.43 36.65 8.10
N GLN A 239 -67.32 36.45 8.81
CA GLN A 239 -66.80 37.42 9.77
C GLN A 239 -66.34 38.72 9.10
N GLU A 240 -65.67 38.62 7.94
CA GLU A 240 -65.25 39.77 7.14
C GLU A 240 -66.45 40.58 6.62
N ARG A 241 -67.51 39.88 6.14
CA ARG A 241 -68.78 40.54 5.75
C ARG A 241 -69.43 41.25 6.92
N ALA A 242 -69.49 40.62 8.09
CA ALA A 242 -70.06 41.24 9.29
C ALA A 242 -69.29 42.51 9.69
N LEU A 243 -67.95 42.48 9.62
CA LEU A 243 -67.11 43.65 9.87
C LEU A 243 -67.32 44.76 8.83
N LYS A 244 -67.45 44.43 7.54
CA LYS A 244 -67.78 45.41 6.48
C LYS A 244 -69.15 46.06 6.70
N VAL A 245 -70.16 45.30 7.10
CA VAL A 245 -71.49 45.83 7.44
C VAL A 245 -71.41 46.77 8.64
N ASN A 246 -70.71 46.37 9.70
CA ASN A 246 -70.52 47.22 10.89
C ASN A 246 -69.76 48.52 10.56
N LEU A 247 -68.72 48.44 9.73
CA LEU A 247 -67.96 49.61 9.29
C LEU A 247 -68.81 50.55 8.42
N HIS A 248 -69.62 50.00 7.51
CA HIS A 248 -70.55 50.79 6.69
C HIS A 248 -71.60 51.50 7.55
N PHE A 249 -72.13 50.82 8.57
CA PHE A 249 -73.06 51.42 9.54
C PHE A 249 -72.40 52.58 10.32
N PHE A 250 -71.12 52.44 10.68
CA PHE A 250 -70.36 53.47 11.38
C PHE A 250 -70.05 54.70 10.48
N LEU A 251 -69.79 54.49 9.19
CA LEU A 251 -69.54 55.57 8.22
C LEU A 251 -70.82 56.31 7.79
N GLN A 252 -72.00 55.71 7.92
CA GLN A 252 -73.29 56.39 7.66
C GLN A 252 -73.84 57.16 8.87
N ALA A 253 -73.26 56.95 10.06
CA ALA A 253 -73.69 57.56 11.32
C ALA A 253 -72.86 58.78 11.75
N ASN A 254 -71.86 59.19 10.96
CA ASN A 254 -71.07 60.42 11.10
C ASN A 254 -71.18 61.26 9.83
#